data_AF-A0A811NMY5-F1
#
_entry.id   AF-A0A811NMY5-F1
#
_cell.length_a   1.000
_cell.length_b   1.000
_cell.length_c   1.000
_cell.angle_alpha   90.00
_cell.angle_beta   90.00
_cell.angle_gamma   90.00
#
_symmetry.space_group_name_H-M   'P 1'
#
loop_
_entity.id
_entity.type
_entity.pdbx_description
1 polymer ?
#
loop_
_entity_poly.entity_id
_entity_poly.type
_entity_poly.pdbx_seq_one_letter_code
_entity_poly.pdbx_strand_id
1 'polypeptide(L)'
;MTTTMQSGGGGDEEQGVLAGRPPRGDGDEMEIGWPTDVRHVAHVTFDRFHGFRGVPEELLQQQQPGLGLGTVEDGVVRAPSASKTVFGVSTESMQCAYDGRGNSVPTVLLHLQRRLYDQGGLRAEGIFRVAADGAQEQYARDQLNNSGVVPDGVDVHCIAGLVKAWFRELPGGLLDALPAEEVTRCQTEDDCARLCRARLPAPRAALLDWAVNLMADVAREEKANKMGTRNVAMVFAPNMTRADDPLTALGHAVQLMNFLNMLVERALKHHHRPSSSSSASSVLING
;
A
#
# COMPACT_ATOMS: atom_id res chain seq x y z
N MET A 1 -0.58 31.02 70.08
CA MET A 1 -0.19 29.94 71.01
C MET A 1 0.47 28.85 70.16
N THR A 2 1.80 28.89 69.99
CA THR A 2 2.79 28.02 70.70
C THR A 2 2.46 26.53 70.50
N THR A 3 3.30 25.64 69.96
CA THR A 3 4.78 25.55 69.99
C THR A 3 5.32 24.59 68.92
N THR A 4 6.51 24.94 68.43
CA THR A 4 7.48 24.28 67.55
C THR A 4 8.24 23.11 68.21
N MET A 5 8.91 22.29 67.38
CA MET A 5 10.25 21.66 67.54
C MET A 5 10.22 20.11 67.42
N GLN A 6 11.02 19.37 66.63
CA GLN A 6 12.27 19.51 65.82
C GLN A 6 13.30 18.44 66.24
N SER A 7 14.01 17.88 65.25
CA SER A 7 15.28 17.12 65.34
C SER A 7 15.23 15.70 65.95
N GLY A 8 15.96 14.68 65.52
CA GLY A 8 17.03 14.53 64.50
C GLY A 8 18.11 13.56 65.01
N GLY A 9 18.57 12.62 64.16
CA GLY A 9 19.79 11.78 64.27
C GLY A 9 19.86 10.78 65.44
N GLY A 10 20.51 9.61 65.43
CA GLY A 10 21.45 8.93 64.54
C GLY A 10 22.30 7.96 65.38
N GLY A 11 22.57 6.74 64.87
CA GLY A 11 23.55 5.72 65.35
C GLY A 11 23.21 4.97 66.65
N ASP A 12 23.60 3.71 66.92
CA ASP A 12 24.30 2.64 66.20
C ASP A 12 24.13 1.32 67.02
N GLU A 13 24.46 0.18 66.40
CA GLU A 13 24.78 -1.15 67.00
C GLU A 13 23.65 -1.99 67.65
N GLU A 14 23.62 -3.32 67.65
CA GLU A 14 24.10 -4.47 66.86
C GLU A 14 23.48 -5.71 67.57
N GLN A 15 23.33 -6.84 66.86
CA GLN A 15 22.95 -8.22 67.26
C GLN A 15 21.57 -8.63 66.72
N GLY A 16 21.39 -9.59 65.82
CA GLY A 16 22.26 -10.62 65.27
C GLY A 16 21.56 -11.97 65.36
N VAL A 17 20.92 -12.47 64.29
CA VAL A 17 20.58 -13.92 64.14
C VAL A 17 20.49 -14.32 62.66
N LEU A 18 21.54 -14.99 62.22
CA LEU A 18 21.65 -16.18 61.35
C LEU A 18 20.59 -16.53 60.27
N ALA A 19 21.18 -16.79 59.09
CA ALA A 19 20.93 -17.90 58.16
C ALA A 19 19.88 -17.73 57.04
N GLY A 20 20.39 -17.72 55.80
CA GLY A 20 19.61 -18.00 54.60
C GLY A 20 20.17 -17.38 53.32
N ARG A 21 21.37 -17.80 52.88
CA ARG A 21 21.90 -17.43 51.56
C ARG A 21 21.62 -18.56 50.56
N PRO A 22 20.79 -18.36 49.52
CA PRO A 22 20.77 -19.27 48.38
C PRO A 22 21.93 -18.95 47.42
N PRO A 23 22.35 -19.92 46.59
CA PRO A 23 23.61 -19.86 45.86
C PRO A 23 23.62 -18.75 44.82
N ARG A 24 24.77 -18.06 44.71
CA ARG A 24 25.10 -17.16 43.61
C ARG A 24 25.14 -17.99 42.33
N GLY A 25 24.20 -17.76 41.43
CA GLY A 25 24.41 -18.08 40.03
C GLY A 25 25.52 -17.15 39.51
N ASP A 26 26.53 -17.72 38.87
CA ASP A 26 27.45 -16.99 38.00
C ASP A 26 26.61 -16.38 36.87
N GLY A 27 26.07 -15.19 37.13
CA GLY A 27 25.66 -14.26 36.10
C GLY A 27 26.93 -13.54 35.67
N ASP A 28 27.47 -13.95 34.53
CA ASP A 28 28.45 -13.18 33.79
C ASP A 28 27.75 -11.86 33.41
N GLU A 29 27.83 -10.89 34.31
CA GLU A 29 27.31 -9.55 34.15
C GLU A 29 28.17 -8.90 33.06
N MET A 30 27.70 -8.97 31.81
CA MET A 30 28.33 -8.23 30.71
C MET A 30 28.24 -6.74 31.03
N GLU A 31 29.28 -6.20 31.67
CA GLU A 31 29.53 -4.77 31.77
C GLU A 31 29.75 -4.25 30.34
N ILE A 32 28.70 -3.68 29.74
CA ILE A 32 28.83 -2.92 28.50
C ILE A 32 29.56 -1.62 28.87
N GLY A 33 30.89 -1.67 28.87
CA GLY A 33 31.73 -0.49 29.08
C GLY A 33 31.40 0.60 28.07
N TRP A 34 31.59 1.86 28.45
CA TRP A 34 31.50 2.99 27.53
C TRP A 34 32.44 2.74 26.35
N PRO A 35 32.00 2.92 25.08
CA PRO A 35 32.83 2.63 23.93
C PRO A 35 34.05 3.57 23.96
N THR A 36 35.19 3.02 24.37
CA THR A 36 36.45 3.74 24.57
C THR A 36 37.30 3.82 23.30
N ASP A 37 36.92 3.11 22.25
CA ASP A 37 37.61 3.10 20.95
C ASP A 37 36.63 3.44 19.81
N VAL A 38 35.91 4.56 19.94
CA VAL A 38 35.14 5.13 18.81
C VAL A 38 36.11 5.86 17.90
N ARG A 39 36.51 5.21 16.81
CA ARG A 39 37.25 5.87 15.73
C ARG A 39 36.28 6.36 14.68
N HIS A 40 36.35 7.65 14.34
CA HIS A 40 35.70 8.15 13.14
C HIS A 40 36.43 7.60 11.92
N VAL A 41 35.88 6.55 11.31
CA VAL A 41 36.52 5.87 10.17
C VAL A 41 36.27 6.63 8.86
N ALA A 42 35.08 7.21 8.68
CA ALA A 42 34.79 8.11 7.56
C ALA A 42 33.54 8.96 7.77
N HIS A 43 33.45 10.06 7.01
CA HIS A 43 32.25 10.87 6.88
C HIS A 43 31.46 10.42 5.64
N VAL A 44 30.38 9.68 5.87
CA VAL A 44 29.51 9.18 4.81
C VAL A 44 28.29 10.09 4.69
N THR A 45 28.03 10.58 3.48
CA THR A 45 26.84 11.40 3.17
C THR A 45 25.95 10.68 2.15
N PHE A 46 24.64 10.81 2.26
CA PHE A 46 23.71 10.28 1.27
C PHE A 46 23.21 11.39 0.33
N ASP A 47 23.37 11.16 -0.96
CA ASP A 47 22.88 12.02 -2.05
C ASP A 47 21.79 11.27 -2.83
N ARG A 48 20.64 11.91 -3.09
CA ARG A 48 19.49 11.29 -3.76
C ARG A 48 19.80 10.80 -5.18
N PHE A 49 20.71 11.47 -5.88
CA PHE A 49 21.09 11.16 -7.25
C PHE A 49 22.35 10.29 -7.32
N HIS A 50 23.18 10.31 -6.27
CA HIS A 50 24.52 9.70 -6.29
C HIS A 50 24.80 8.69 -5.17
N GLY A 51 23.80 8.35 -4.34
CA GLY A 51 23.92 7.34 -3.30
C GLY A 51 24.82 7.76 -2.13
N PHE A 52 25.45 6.77 -1.47
CA PHE A 52 26.37 7.03 -0.37
C PHE A 52 27.72 7.51 -0.91
N ARG A 53 28.13 8.72 -0.53
CA ARG A 53 29.44 9.31 -0.83
C ARG A 53 30.33 9.24 0.41
N GLY A 54 31.62 8.98 0.20
CA GLY A 54 32.62 8.93 1.28
C GLY A 54 32.72 7.59 2.00
N VAL A 55 32.22 6.50 1.41
CA VAL A 55 32.35 5.15 1.97
C VAL A 55 33.79 4.64 1.76
N PRO A 56 34.51 4.24 2.83
CA PRO A 56 35.84 3.63 2.73
C PRO A 56 35.89 2.40 1.83
N GLU A 57 36.93 2.29 0.98
CA GLU A 57 37.13 1.16 0.07
C GLU A 57 37.22 -0.20 0.80
N GLU A 58 37.74 -0.20 2.02
CA GLU A 58 37.84 -1.37 2.90
C GLU A 58 36.46 -1.97 3.25
N LEU A 59 35.42 -1.14 3.41
CA LEU A 59 34.04 -1.61 3.59
C LEU A 59 33.44 -2.14 2.30
N LEU A 60 33.97 -1.73 1.14
CA LEU A 60 33.53 -2.23 -0.17
C LEU A 60 34.16 -3.58 -0.51
N GLN A 61 35.37 -3.86 -0.03
CA GLN A 61 36.08 -5.12 -0.29
C GLN A 61 35.69 -6.27 0.64
N GLN A 62 35.11 -6.02 1.81
CA GLN A 62 34.66 -7.06 2.75
C GLN A 62 33.34 -7.77 2.34
N GLN A 63 32.87 -7.58 1.10
CA GLN A 63 31.64 -8.19 0.62
C GLN A 63 31.74 -9.73 0.57
N GLN A 64 31.12 -10.40 1.54
CA GLN A 64 30.70 -11.78 1.37
C GLN A 64 29.54 -11.82 0.36
N PRO A 65 29.53 -12.73 -0.62
CA PRO A 65 28.42 -12.86 -1.56
C PRO A 65 27.16 -13.32 -0.81
N GLY A 66 26.26 -12.39 -0.47
CA GLY A 66 24.97 -12.72 0.14
C GLY A 66 24.31 -11.63 1.00
N LEU A 67 25.06 -10.63 1.47
CA LEU A 67 24.51 -9.51 2.26
C LEU A 67 24.74 -8.21 1.48
N GLY A 68 23.87 -7.99 0.49
CA GLY A 68 24.05 -7.00 -0.57
C GLY A 68 24.01 -5.55 -0.09
N LEU A 69 25.16 -4.88 -0.15
CA LEU A 69 25.24 -3.42 -0.18
C LEU A 69 25.58 -2.96 -1.61
N GLY A 70 24.59 -3.02 -2.51
CA GLY A 70 24.66 -2.34 -3.81
C GLY A 70 25.60 -2.92 -4.86
N THR A 71 25.36 -2.56 -6.13
CA THR A 71 26.27 -2.85 -7.24
C THR A 71 27.17 -1.64 -7.47
N VAL A 72 28.49 -1.85 -7.60
CA VAL A 72 29.45 -0.80 -7.95
C VAL A 72 29.47 -0.65 -9.48
N GLU A 73 28.92 0.45 -9.98
CA GLU A 73 29.11 0.91 -11.37
C GLU A 73 29.78 2.29 -11.33
N ASP A 74 30.85 2.48 -12.09
CA ASP A 74 31.62 3.75 -12.18
C ASP A 74 32.06 4.38 -10.83
N GLY A 75 32.52 3.56 -9.88
CA GLY A 75 33.03 4.04 -8.59
C GLY A 75 31.96 4.61 -7.65
N VAL A 76 30.68 4.46 -8.00
CA VAL A 76 29.54 4.88 -7.18
C VAL A 76 28.92 3.63 -6.56
N VAL A 77 28.97 3.55 -5.23
CA VAL A 77 28.23 2.55 -4.46
C VAL A 77 26.78 3.02 -4.41
N ARG A 78 25.97 2.59 -5.37
CA ARG A 78 24.53 2.77 -5.25
C ARG A 78 24.10 1.97 -4.03
N ALA A 79 23.54 2.65 -3.02
CA ALA A 79 22.80 1.97 -1.98
C ALA A 79 21.91 0.90 -2.65
N PRO A 80 21.79 -0.32 -2.11
CA PRO A 80 20.73 -1.21 -2.57
C PRO A 80 19.45 -0.39 -2.43
N SER A 81 18.92 0.07 -3.57
CA SER A 81 17.70 0.85 -3.57
C SER A 81 16.73 -0.02 -2.81
N ALA A 82 16.19 0.49 -1.69
CA ALA A 82 15.02 -0.10 -1.06
C ALA A 82 14.11 -0.52 -2.21
N SER A 83 13.89 -1.84 -2.29
CA SER A 83 13.58 -2.61 -3.50
C SER A 83 12.84 -1.80 -4.58
N LYS A 84 13.23 -1.93 -5.86
CA LYS A 84 12.43 -1.44 -7.01
C LYS A 84 11.09 -2.19 -7.13
N THR A 85 10.41 -2.44 -6.03
CA THR A 85 9.11 -3.10 -6.00
C THR A 85 8.03 -2.05 -6.22
N VAL A 86 7.20 -2.25 -7.23
CA VAL A 86 6.01 -1.42 -7.46
C VAL A 86 4.79 -1.97 -6.71
N PHE A 87 4.95 -3.13 -6.07
CA PHE A 87 3.95 -3.80 -5.24
C PHE A 87 4.33 -3.71 -3.76
N GLY A 88 3.33 -3.64 -2.87
CA GLY A 88 3.56 -3.61 -1.43
C GLY A 88 4.12 -2.30 -0.87
N VAL A 89 4.15 -1.23 -1.67
CA VAL A 89 4.60 0.10 -1.23
C VAL A 89 3.40 0.96 -0.85
N SER A 90 3.57 1.88 0.11
CA SER A 90 2.54 2.86 0.45
C SER A 90 2.23 3.78 -0.74
N THR A 91 0.97 4.17 -0.92
CA THR A 91 0.57 5.14 -1.94
C THR A 91 1.28 6.49 -1.82
N GLU A 92 1.74 6.85 -0.62
CA GLU A 92 2.47 8.10 -0.35
C GLU A 92 3.89 8.12 -0.94
N SER A 93 4.49 6.94 -1.12
CA SER A 93 5.87 6.80 -1.61
C SER A 93 5.95 6.47 -3.10
N MET A 94 4.79 6.33 -3.78
CA MET A 94 4.72 5.95 -5.19
C MET A 94 4.64 7.14 -6.13
N GLN A 95 5.19 6.98 -7.34
CA GLN A 95 4.99 7.93 -8.41
C GLN A 95 3.55 7.84 -8.94
N CYS A 96 2.79 8.90 -8.72
CA CYS A 96 1.42 9.02 -9.20
C CYS A 96 1.33 9.91 -10.45
N ALA A 97 0.31 9.64 -11.27
CA ALA A 97 -0.14 10.49 -12.36
C ALA A 97 -1.66 10.62 -12.31
N TYR A 98 -2.22 11.50 -13.13
CA TYR A 98 -3.66 11.75 -13.16
C TYR A 98 -4.33 10.92 -14.25
N ASP A 99 -5.45 10.28 -13.92
CA ASP A 99 -6.34 9.69 -14.92
C ASP A 99 -7.15 10.77 -15.66
N GLY A 100 -7.95 10.36 -16.65
CA GLY A 100 -8.82 11.28 -17.39
C GLY A 100 -9.93 11.95 -16.57
N ARG A 101 -10.10 11.58 -15.29
CA ARG A 101 -11.10 12.11 -14.35
C ARG A 101 -10.47 12.99 -13.26
N GLY A 102 -9.15 13.14 -13.26
CA GLY A 102 -8.42 13.92 -12.27
C GLY A 102 -8.08 13.17 -10.99
N ASN A 103 -8.21 11.84 -10.97
CA ASN A 103 -7.75 11.01 -9.85
C ASN A 103 -6.24 10.87 -9.88
N SER A 104 -5.57 11.16 -8.76
CA SER A 104 -4.14 10.87 -8.58
C SER A 104 -3.95 9.39 -8.27
N VAL A 105 -3.38 8.64 -9.21
CA VAL A 105 -3.28 7.18 -9.17
C VAL A 105 -1.83 6.75 -9.42
N PRO A 106 -1.32 5.70 -8.74
CA PRO A 106 -0.02 5.11 -9.03
C PRO A 106 0.16 4.79 -10.53
N THR A 107 1.27 5.25 -11.10
CA THR A 107 1.53 5.15 -12.56
C THR A 107 1.47 3.70 -13.07
N VAL A 108 1.88 2.74 -12.23
CA VAL A 108 1.79 1.31 -12.52
C VAL A 108 0.36 0.83 -12.81
N LEU A 109 -0.63 1.34 -12.06
CA LEU A 109 -2.02 0.96 -12.25
C LEU A 109 -2.60 1.55 -13.54
N LEU A 110 -2.24 2.81 -13.85
CA LEU A 110 -2.63 3.44 -15.11
C LEU A 110 -2.03 2.71 -16.32
N HIS A 111 -0.78 2.25 -16.20
CA HIS A 111 -0.14 1.44 -17.24
C HIS A 111 -0.84 0.09 -17.41
N LEU A 112 -1.10 -0.62 -16.31
CA LEU A 112 -1.84 -1.89 -16.33
C LEU A 112 -3.23 -1.75 -16.94
N GLN A 113 -3.99 -0.72 -16.57
CA GLN A 113 -5.32 -0.44 -17.13
C GLN A 113 -5.24 -0.15 -18.63
N ARG A 114 -4.30 0.70 -19.06
CA ARG A 114 -4.12 0.99 -20.48
C ARG A 114 -3.83 -0.28 -21.27
N ARG A 115 -2.91 -1.12 -20.78
CA ARG A 115 -2.57 -2.41 -21.41
C ARG A 115 -3.77 -3.35 -21.48
N LEU A 116 -4.56 -3.41 -20.41
CA LEU A 116 -5.79 -4.18 -20.37
C LEU A 116 -6.78 -3.70 -21.44
N TYR A 117 -6.93 -2.39 -21.62
CA TYR A 117 -7.89 -1.80 -22.56
C TYR A 117 -7.43 -1.95 -24.01
N ASP A 118 -6.17 -1.63 -24.29
CA ASP A 118 -5.57 -1.70 -25.63
C ASP A 118 -5.62 -3.13 -26.20
N GLN A 119 -5.57 -4.15 -25.35
CA GLN A 119 -5.67 -5.57 -25.74
C GLN A 119 -7.10 -6.12 -25.76
N GLY A 120 -8.12 -5.29 -25.55
CA GLY A 120 -9.53 -5.72 -25.55
C GLY A 120 -9.96 -6.50 -24.30
N GLY A 121 -9.22 -6.37 -23.20
CA GLY A 121 -9.48 -7.08 -21.94
C GLY A 121 -10.85 -6.82 -21.33
N LEU A 122 -11.47 -5.65 -21.61
CA LEU A 122 -12.84 -5.36 -21.17
C LEU A 122 -13.88 -6.34 -21.76
N ARG A 123 -13.59 -6.95 -22.91
CA ARG A 123 -14.50 -7.91 -23.57
C ARG A 123 -14.11 -9.37 -23.34
N ALA A 124 -12.99 -9.62 -22.66
CA ALA A 124 -12.51 -10.97 -22.38
C ALA A 124 -13.41 -11.69 -21.36
N GLU A 125 -13.84 -12.90 -21.69
CA GLU A 125 -14.77 -13.66 -20.86
C GLU A 125 -14.18 -13.96 -19.47
N GLY A 126 -14.90 -13.60 -18.42
CA GLY A 126 -14.47 -13.81 -17.04
C GLY A 126 -13.26 -12.98 -16.63
N ILE A 127 -13.01 -11.82 -17.25
CA ILE A 127 -11.93 -10.90 -16.83
C ILE A 127 -11.99 -10.61 -15.32
N PHE A 128 -10.83 -10.55 -14.66
CA PHE A 128 -10.66 -10.52 -13.19
C PHE A 128 -11.12 -11.77 -12.41
N ARG A 129 -11.96 -12.65 -12.97
CA ARG A 129 -12.39 -13.90 -12.34
C ARG A 129 -11.48 -15.07 -12.68
N VAL A 130 -11.14 -15.23 -13.96
CA VAL A 130 -10.27 -16.31 -14.44
C VAL A 130 -8.86 -16.13 -13.88
N ALA A 131 -8.28 -17.22 -13.37
CA ALA A 131 -6.90 -17.22 -12.88
C ALA A 131 -5.93 -17.19 -14.07
N ALA A 132 -4.88 -16.38 -13.94
CA ALA A 132 -3.82 -16.31 -14.93
C ALA A 132 -2.84 -17.49 -14.80
N ASP A 133 -2.00 -17.66 -15.81
CA ASP A 133 -0.79 -18.47 -15.68
C ASP A 133 0.17 -17.80 -14.67
N GLY A 134 0.43 -18.48 -13.56
CA GLY A 134 1.29 -17.97 -12.49
C GLY A 134 2.72 -17.69 -12.93
N ALA A 135 3.25 -18.43 -13.90
CA ALA A 135 4.60 -18.17 -14.44
C ALA A 135 4.63 -16.86 -15.24
N GLN A 136 3.59 -16.61 -16.04
CA GLN A 136 3.46 -15.37 -16.82
C GLN A 136 3.21 -14.16 -15.90
N GLU A 137 2.40 -14.33 -14.85
CA GLU A 137 2.16 -13.30 -13.83
C GLU A 137 3.45 -12.91 -13.11
N GLN A 138 4.25 -13.90 -12.69
CA GLN A 138 5.55 -13.64 -12.06
C GLN A 138 6.51 -12.93 -13.01
N TYR A 139 6.61 -13.39 -14.27
CA TYR A 139 7.46 -12.74 -15.28
C TYR A 139 7.05 -11.28 -15.53
N ALA A 140 5.75 -11.02 -15.72
CA ALA A 140 5.25 -9.66 -15.94
C ALA A 140 5.46 -8.77 -14.71
N ARG A 141 5.34 -9.33 -13.50
CA ARG A 141 5.63 -8.65 -12.24
C ARG A 141 7.10 -8.24 -12.14
N ASP A 142 8.04 -9.13 -12.47
CA ASP A 142 9.47 -8.83 -12.42
C ASP A 142 9.83 -7.73 -13.43
N GLN A 143 9.22 -7.76 -14.61
CA GLN A 143 9.39 -6.73 -15.62
C GLN A 143 8.84 -5.37 -15.16
N LEU A 144 7.70 -5.35 -14.47
CA LEU A 144 7.16 -4.13 -13.85
C LEU A 144 8.08 -3.56 -12.78
N ASN A 145 8.66 -4.41 -11.91
CA ASN A 145 9.61 -3.98 -10.89
C ASN A 145 10.91 -3.42 -11.50
N ASN A 146 11.41 -4.05 -12.57
CA ASN A 146 12.70 -3.67 -13.16
C ASN A 146 12.62 -2.46 -14.08
N SER A 147 11.57 -2.40 -14.92
CA SER A 147 11.44 -1.45 -16.03
C SER A 147 10.20 -0.57 -15.97
N GLY A 148 9.25 -0.84 -15.06
CA GLY A 148 7.96 -0.13 -14.97
C GLY A 148 6.96 -0.48 -16.08
N VAL A 149 7.27 -1.47 -16.94
CA VAL A 149 6.50 -1.76 -18.15
C VAL A 149 6.09 -3.24 -18.20
N VAL A 150 4.81 -3.49 -18.50
CA VAL A 150 4.31 -4.83 -18.87
C VAL A 150 4.82 -5.21 -20.27
N PRO A 151 5.47 -6.38 -20.45
CA PRO A 151 5.90 -6.88 -21.75
C PRO A 151 4.74 -7.10 -22.75
N ASP A 152 5.07 -7.13 -24.03
CA ASP A 152 4.12 -7.52 -25.08
C ASP A 152 3.84 -9.02 -25.06
N GLY A 153 2.61 -9.39 -25.44
CA GLY A 153 2.15 -10.78 -25.39
C GLY A 153 1.75 -11.30 -24.01
N VAL A 154 1.75 -10.45 -22.97
CA VAL A 154 1.17 -10.80 -21.66
C VAL A 154 -0.35 -10.89 -21.79
N ASP A 155 -0.93 -11.99 -21.30
CA ASP A 155 -2.36 -12.26 -21.36
C ASP A 155 -3.19 -11.25 -20.55
N VAL A 156 -4.42 -10.98 -20.98
CA VAL A 156 -5.31 -10.02 -20.31
C VAL A 156 -5.75 -10.48 -18.91
N HIS A 157 -5.90 -11.79 -18.67
CA HIS A 157 -6.17 -12.32 -17.34
C HIS A 157 -4.96 -12.19 -16.42
N CYS A 158 -3.74 -12.29 -16.98
CA CYS A 158 -2.50 -11.99 -16.27
C CYS A 158 -2.44 -10.51 -15.85
N ILE A 159 -2.73 -9.58 -16.76
CA ILE A 159 -2.80 -8.13 -16.44
C ILE A 159 -3.86 -7.86 -15.35
N ALA A 160 -5.03 -8.48 -15.45
CA ALA A 160 -6.08 -8.38 -14.44
C ALA A 160 -5.65 -8.97 -13.08
N GLY A 161 -4.89 -10.06 -13.09
CA GLY A 161 -4.27 -10.67 -11.91
C GLY A 161 -3.33 -9.70 -11.21
N LEU A 162 -2.46 -9.03 -11.96
CA LEU A 162 -1.52 -8.03 -11.44
C LEU A 162 -2.23 -6.83 -10.80
N VAL A 163 -3.31 -6.33 -11.40
CA VAL A 163 -4.11 -5.24 -10.80
C VAL A 163 -4.67 -5.67 -9.44
N LYS A 164 -5.24 -6.88 -9.33
CA LYS A 164 -5.74 -7.41 -8.05
C LYS A 164 -4.62 -7.62 -7.05
N ALA A 165 -3.48 -8.16 -7.48
CA ALA A 165 -2.31 -8.37 -6.63
C ALA A 165 -1.79 -7.05 -6.04
N TRP A 166 -1.79 -5.98 -6.84
CA TRP A 166 -1.39 -4.64 -6.38
C TRP A 166 -2.24 -4.17 -5.20
N PHE A 167 -3.57 -4.29 -5.27
CA PHE A 167 -4.45 -3.93 -4.16
C PHE A 167 -4.25 -4.83 -2.94
N ARG A 168 -4.10 -6.15 -3.16
CA ARG A 168 -3.94 -7.13 -2.07
C ARG A 168 -2.68 -6.89 -1.25
N GLU A 169 -1.64 -6.42 -1.92
CA GLU A 169 -0.33 -6.17 -1.31
C GLU A 169 -0.22 -4.77 -0.69
N LEU A 170 -1.16 -3.87 -1.00
CA LEU A 170 -1.18 -2.51 -0.45
C LEU A 170 -1.13 -2.54 1.09
N PRO A 171 -0.17 -1.84 1.72
CA PRO A 171 -0.10 -1.76 3.18
C PRO A 171 -1.37 -1.20 3.81
N GLY A 172 -1.94 -1.98 4.73
CA GLY A 172 -3.15 -1.64 5.48
C GLY A 172 -4.44 -1.65 4.65
N GLY A 173 -4.44 -2.29 3.47
CA GLY A 173 -5.62 -2.39 2.60
C GLY A 173 -6.15 -1.03 2.12
N LEU A 174 -7.01 -1.05 1.11
CA LEU A 174 -7.70 0.17 0.68
C LEU A 174 -8.94 0.43 1.52
N LEU A 175 -9.68 -0.63 1.86
CA LEU A 175 -10.96 -0.56 2.55
C LEU A 175 -10.84 -0.76 4.07
N ASP A 176 -9.68 -1.16 4.59
CA ASP A 176 -9.51 -1.35 6.05
C ASP A 176 -9.59 -0.02 6.83
N ALA A 177 -9.41 1.11 6.15
CA ALA A 177 -9.64 2.43 6.71
C ALA A 177 -11.14 2.73 6.97
N LEU A 178 -12.06 1.89 6.46
CA LEU A 178 -13.49 2.02 6.66
C LEU A 178 -13.94 1.14 7.84
N PRO A 179 -14.53 1.71 8.90
CA PRO A 179 -15.03 0.92 10.01
C PRO A 179 -16.20 0.02 9.58
N ALA A 180 -16.14 -1.28 9.93
CA ALA A 180 -17.16 -2.27 9.57
C ALA A 180 -18.59 -1.85 9.95
N GLU A 181 -18.75 -1.24 11.13
CA GLU A 181 -20.05 -0.75 11.60
C GLU A 181 -20.64 0.35 10.70
N GLU A 182 -19.79 1.23 10.16
CA GLU A 182 -20.24 2.32 9.28
C GLU A 182 -20.54 1.82 7.87
N VAL A 183 -19.74 0.85 7.38
CA VAL A 183 -20.03 0.15 6.13
C VAL A 183 -21.39 -0.55 6.22
N THR A 184 -21.69 -1.21 7.35
CA THR A 184 -22.98 -1.89 7.58
C THR A 184 -24.17 -0.94 7.57
N ARG A 185 -23.97 0.32 8.00
CA ARG A 185 -25.03 1.35 8.03
C ARG A 185 -25.32 1.96 6.66
N CYS A 186 -24.47 1.73 5.66
CA CYS A 186 -24.71 2.23 4.31
C CYS A 186 -25.84 1.44 3.64
N GLN A 187 -26.95 2.11 3.32
CA GLN A 187 -28.11 1.49 2.66
C GLN A 187 -28.29 1.96 1.21
N THR A 188 -27.61 3.03 0.83
CA THR A 188 -27.68 3.63 -0.50
C THR A 188 -26.29 3.91 -1.08
N GLU A 189 -26.26 4.08 -2.40
CA GLU A 189 -25.10 4.53 -3.16
C GLU A 189 -24.53 5.88 -2.66
N ASP A 190 -25.40 6.77 -2.18
CA ASP A 190 -25.04 8.06 -1.60
C ASP A 190 -24.43 7.93 -0.22
N ASP A 191 -24.87 6.97 0.59
CA ASP A 191 -24.25 6.70 1.89
C ASP A 191 -22.81 6.23 1.71
N CYS A 192 -22.59 5.30 0.76
CA CYS A 192 -21.27 4.77 0.47
C CYS A 192 -20.29 5.87 0.03
N ALA A 193 -20.71 6.71 -0.91
CA ALA A 193 -19.87 7.81 -1.40
C ALA A 193 -19.60 8.88 -0.32
N ARG A 194 -20.57 9.14 0.57
CA ARG A 194 -20.34 10.02 1.74
C ARG A 194 -19.34 9.40 2.70
N LEU A 195 -19.44 8.10 2.99
CA LEU A 195 -18.50 7.40 3.87
C LEU A 195 -17.06 7.46 3.32
N CYS A 196 -16.87 7.17 2.03
CA CYS A 196 -15.55 7.26 1.39
C CYS A 196 -14.94 8.65 1.55
N ARG A 197 -15.71 9.72 1.30
CA ARG A 197 -15.24 11.11 1.46
C ARG A 197 -14.94 11.49 2.91
N ALA A 198 -15.65 10.91 3.87
CA ALA A 198 -15.48 11.23 5.29
C ALA A 198 -14.30 10.47 5.93
N ARG A 199 -14.01 9.24 5.47
CA ARG A 199 -13.06 8.33 6.13
C ARG A 199 -11.76 8.12 5.37
N LEU A 200 -11.76 8.20 4.04
CA LEU A 200 -10.56 7.97 3.24
C LEU A 200 -9.76 9.26 3.04
N PRO A 201 -8.43 9.26 3.28
CA PRO A 201 -7.55 10.33 2.84
C PRO A 201 -7.65 10.52 1.32
N ALA A 202 -7.43 11.76 0.84
CA ALA A 202 -7.59 12.10 -0.57
C ALA A 202 -6.86 11.14 -1.55
N PRO A 203 -5.62 10.68 -1.31
CA PRO A 203 -4.96 9.71 -2.19
C PRO A 203 -5.68 8.35 -2.25
N ARG A 204 -6.18 7.84 -1.12
CA ARG A 204 -6.93 6.59 -1.06
C ARG A 204 -8.33 6.72 -1.67
N ALA A 205 -8.98 7.87 -1.48
CA ALA A 205 -10.27 8.17 -2.10
C ALA A 205 -10.16 8.23 -3.63
N ALA A 206 -9.13 8.91 -4.17
CA ALA A 206 -8.87 8.98 -5.61
C ALA A 206 -8.56 7.59 -6.20
N LEU A 207 -7.78 6.78 -5.48
CA LEU A 207 -7.48 5.41 -5.88
C LEU A 207 -8.73 4.51 -5.88
N LEU A 208 -9.61 4.65 -4.88
CA LEU A 208 -10.88 3.92 -4.85
C LEU A 208 -11.81 4.36 -5.98
N ASP A 209 -11.91 5.66 -6.25
CA ASP A 209 -12.71 6.18 -7.37
C ASP A 209 -12.23 5.63 -8.72
N TRP A 210 -10.91 5.63 -8.94
CA TRP A 210 -10.31 5.01 -10.12
C TRP A 210 -10.66 3.52 -10.24
N ALA A 211 -10.55 2.76 -9.15
CA ALA A 211 -10.87 1.34 -9.13
C ALA A 211 -12.36 1.08 -9.41
N VAL A 212 -13.24 1.87 -8.81
CA VAL A 212 -14.70 1.80 -9.04
C VAL A 212 -15.04 2.09 -10.49
N ASN A 213 -14.36 3.06 -11.13
CA ASN A 213 -14.54 3.34 -12.55
C ASN A 213 -14.05 2.19 -13.43
N LEU A 214 -12.89 1.59 -13.14
CA LEU A 214 -12.41 0.38 -13.83
C LEU A 214 -13.43 -0.76 -13.72
N MET A 215 -13.98 -0.99 -12.52
CA MET A 215 -15.01 -2.00 -12.30
C MET A 215 -16.31 -1.69 -13.06
N ALA A 216 -16.70 -0.42 -13.15
CA ALA A 216 -17.85 0.02 -13.92
C ALA A 216 -17.64 -0.20 -15.43
N ASP A 217 -16.45 0.08 -15.96
CA ASP A 217 -16.12 -0.16 -17.37
C ASP A 217 -16.20 -1.65 -17.72
N VAL A 218 -15.74 -2.54 -16.82
CA VAL A 218 -15.91 -4.00 -16.96
C VAL A 218 -17.39 -4.38 -16.94
N ALA A 219 -18.14 -3.92 -15.94
CA ALA A 219 -19.56 -4.24 -15.80
C ALA A 219 -20.40 -3.75 -16.99
N ARG A 220 -19.96 -2.70 -17.69
CA ARG A 220 -20.64 -2.19 -18.88
C ARG A 220 -20.58 -3.16 -20.07
N GLU A 221 -19.50 -3.93 -20.15
CA GLU A 221 -19.27 -4.96 -21.18
C GLU A 221 -19.77 -6.35 -20.76
N GLU A 222 -20.65 -6.45 -19.74
CA GLU A 222 -21.17 -7.70 -19.17
C GLU A 222 -21.69 -8.68 -20.23
N LYS A 223 -22.31 -8.17 -21.30
CA LYS A 223 -22.84 -9.01 -22.39
C LYS A 223 -21.74 -9.87 -23.03
N ALA A 224 -20.54 -9.32 -23.18
CA ALA A 224 -19.38 -10.00 -23.72
C ALA A 224 -18.62 -10.77 -22.62
N ASN A 225 -18.22 -10.08 -21.56
CA ASN A 225 -17.28 -10.63 -20.57
C ASN A 225 -17.95 -11.45 -19.44
N LYS A 226 -19.28 -11.42 -19.29
CA LYS A 226 -20.05 -12.12 -18.24
C LYS A 226 -19.79 -11.63 -16.80
N MET A 227 -19.22 -10.45 -16.64
CA MET A 227 -18.83 -9.86 -15.36
C MET A 227 -19.67 -8.62 -15.04
N GLY A 228 -20.89 -8.81 -14.51
CA GLY A 228 -21.73 -7.71 -13.98
C GLY A 228 -21.21 -7.12 -12.66
N THR A 229 -21.85 -6.06 -12.17
CA THR A 229 -21.42 -5.29 -10.97
C THR A 229 -21.14 -6.17 -9.76
N ARG A 230 -22.06 -7.11 -9.46
CA ARG A 230 -21.92 -8.05 -8.34
C ARG A 230 -20.73 -8.99 -8.50
N ASN A 231 -20.50 -9.50 -9.71
CA ASN A 231 -19.39 -10.43 -9.98
C ASN A 231 -18.04 -9.72 -9.86
N VAL A 232 -17.96 -8.48 -10.35
CA VAL A 232 -16.74 -7.67 -10.25
C VAL A 232 -16.46 -7.29 -8.79
N ALA A 233 -17.46 -6.82 -8.04
CA ALA A 233 -17.31 -6.50 -6.62
C ALA A 233 -16.84 -7.71 -5.81
N MET A 234 -17.37 -8.90 -6.09
CA MET A 234 -16.97 -10.15 -5.44
C MET A 234 -15.49 -10.49 -5.62
N VAL A 235 -14.92 -10.23 -6.80
CA VAL A 235 -13.49 -10.54 -7.05
C VAL A 235 -12.55 -9.43 -6.54
N PHE A 236 -13.01 -8.19 -6.43
CA PHE A 236 -12.19 -7.08 -5.95
C PHE A 236 -12.20 -6.92 -4.43
N ALA A 237 -13.35 -7.09 -3.76
CA ALA A 237 -13.47 -6.94 -2.30
C ALA A 237 -12.37 -7.64 -1.50
N PRO A 238 -12.08 -8.95 -1.71
CA PRO A 238 -11.04 -9.65 -0.93
C PRO A 238 -9.62 -9.16 -1.23
N ASN A 239 -9.41 -8.45 -2.34
CA ASN A 239 -8.10 -7.87 -2.67
C ASN A 239 -7.94 -6.45 -2.11
N MET A 240 -8.97 -5.84 -1.53
CA MET A 240 -8.90 -4.47 -1.01
C MET A 240 -8.87 -4.39 0.52
N THR A 241 -8.90 -5.52 1.22
CA THR A 241 -8.93 -5.60 2.69
C THR A 241 -7.95 -6.65 3.19
N ARG A 242 -7.34 -6.41 4.36
CA ARG A 242 -6.63 -7.42 5.15
C ARG A 242 -7.54 -7.87 6.27
N ALA A 243 -7.98 -9.12 6.20
CA ALA A 243 -8.83 -9.67 7.24
C ALA A 243 -7.96 -10.43 8.24
N ASP A 244 -7.78 -9.86 9.43
CA ASP A 244 -6.88 -10.41 10.46
C ASP A 244 -7.50 -11.59 11.25
N ASP A 245 -8.84 -11.70 11.28
CA ASP A 245 -9.59 -12.75 11.99
C ASP A 245 -10.62 -13.45 11.06
N PRO A 246 -10.57 -14.79 10.86
CA PRO A 246 -11.41 -15.50 9.87
C PRO A 246 -12.94 -15.38 10.04
N LEU A 247 -13.45 -15.23 11.26
CA LEU A 247 -14.89 -15.17 11.53
C LEU A 247 -15.43 -13.77 11.30
N THR A 248 -14.72 -12.75 11.79
CA THR A 248 -15.03 -11.34 11.54
C THR A 248 -14.81 -11.01 10.05
N ALA A 249 -13.80 -11.63 9.43
CA ALA A 249 -13.49 -11.52 8.01
C ALA A 249 -14.67 -11.85 7.11
N LEU A 250 -15.39 -12.94 7.39
CA LEU A 250 -16.45 -13.41 6.48
C LEU A 250 -17.65 -12.47 6.47
N GLY A 251 -18.12 -12.04 7.65
CA GLY A 251 -19.22 -11.09 7.77
C GLY A 251 -18.86 -9.72 7.16
N HIS A 252 -17.66 -9.23 7.46
CA HIS A 252 -17.15 -7.98 6.93
C HIS A 252 -16.93 -8.03 5.41
N ALA A 253 -16.43 -9.15 4.87
CA ALA A 253 -16.22 -9.32 3.44
C ALA A 253 -17.53 -9.22 2.64
N VAL A 254 -18.62 -9.83 3.12
CA VAL A 254 -19.93 -9.72 2.46
C VAL A 254 -20.43 -8.27 2.44
N GLN A 255 -20.22 -7.53 3.53
CA GLN A 255 -20.58 -6.12 3.61
C GLN A 255 -19.75 -5.26 2.65
N LEU A 256 -18.43 -5.48 2.59
CA LEU A 256 -17.55 -4.80 1.65
C LEU A 256 -17.91 -5.12 0.20
N MET A 257 -18.32 -6.35 -0.11
CA MET A 257 -18.81 -6.71 -1.44
C MET A 257 -20.06 -5.92 -1.81
N ASN A 258 -21.05 -5.83 -0.91
CA ASN A 258 -22.26 -5.03 -1.15
C ASN A 258 -21.95 -3.53 -1.27
N PHE A 259 -21.03 -3.04 -0.44
CA PHE A 259 -20.53 -1.66 -0.47
C PHE A 259 -19.89 -1.32 -1.82
N LEU A 260 -18.97 -2.16 -2.30
CA LEU A 260 -18.37 -2.00 -3.61
C LEU A 260 -19.40 -2.11 -4.74
N ASN A 261 -20.35 -3.06 -4.66
CA ASN A 261 -21.41 -3.19 -5.65
C ASN A 261 -22.22 -1.90 -5.79
N MET A 262 -22.63 -1.29 -4.66
CA MET A 262 -23.33 0.00 -4.68
C MET A 262 -22.49 1.12 -5.28
N LEU A 263 -21.19 1.18 -4.99
CA LEU A 263 -20.30 2.19 -5.61
C LEU A 263 -20.19 2.00 -7.13
N VAL A 264 -20.11 0.75 -7.61
CA VAL A 264 -20.05 0.45 -9.05
C VAL A 264 -21.38 0.77 -9.75
N GLU A 265 -22.52 0.43 -9.14
CA GLU A 265 -23.85 0.80 -9.66
C GLU A 265 -24.02 2.32 -9.74
N ARG A 266 -23.57 3.04 -8.71
CA ARG A 266 -23.54 4.50 -8.69
C ARG A 266 -22.73 5.05 -9.86
N ALA A 267 -21.51 4.55 -10.07
CA ALA A 267 -20.66 4.98 -11.15
C ALA A 267 -21.37 4.76 -12.50
N LEU A 268 -21.88 3.57 -12.76
CA LEU A 268 -22.63 3.25 -13.99
C LEU A 268 -23.80 4.22 -14.26
N LYS A 269 -24.55 4.61 -13.22
CA LYS A 269 -25.63 5.60 -13.34
C LYS A 269 -25.12 6.97 -13.75
N HIS A 270 -24.03 7.44 -13.16
CA HIS A 270 -23.43 8.74 -13.53
C HIS A 270 -22.90 8.76 -14.97
N HIS A 271 -22.37 7.65 -15.47
CA HIS A 271 -21.93 7.54 -16.86
C HIS A 271 -23.06 7.38 -17.89
N HIS A 272 -24.30 7.13 -17.46
CA HIS A 272 -25.48 7.10 -18.34
C HIS A 272 -26.19 8.45 -18.44
N ARG A 273 -25.80 9.44 -17.64
CA ARG A 273 -26.33 10.80 -17.77
C ARG A 273 -25.55 11.49 -18.88
N PRO A 274 -26.12 11.71 -20.08
CA PRO A 274 -25.42 12.48 -21.10
C PRO A 274 -25.12 13.85 -20.52
N SER A 275 -23.94 14.37 -20.82
CA SER A 275 -23.52 15.75 -20.54
C SER A 275 -24.41 16.73 -21.31
N SER A 276 -25.64 16.92 -20.86
CA SER A 276 -26.51 17.99 -21.34
C SER A 276 -26.08 19.31 -20.70
N SER A 277 -25.01 19.91 -21.20
CA SER A 277 -24.77 21.36 -21.19
C SER A 277 -23.48 21.70 -21.96
N SER A 278 -23.56 21.63 -23.28
CA SER A 278 -22.81 22.57 -24.12
C SER A 278 -23.75 23.02 -25.23
N SER A 279 -24.67 23.91 -24.86
CA SER A 279 -25.51 24.63 -25.82
C SER A 279 -25.02 26.07 -25.85
N ALA A 280 -24.28 26.35 -26.92
CA ALA A 280 -24.22 27.60 -27.65
C ALA A 280 -24.28 28.91 -26.83
N SER A 281 -23.13 29.57 -26.73
CA SER A 281 -23.05 31.03 -26.73
C SER A 281 -21.95 31.46 -27.70
N SER A 282 -22.20 31.25 -28.98
CA SER A 282 -21.59 32.05 -30.04
C SER A 282 -22.52 33.22 -30.30
N VAL A 283 -22.40 34.26 -29.48
CA VAL A 283 -22.97 35.57 -29.79
C VAL A 283 -22.14 36.13 -30.94
N LEU A 284 -22.68 35.99 -32.14
CA LEU A 284 -22.37 36.88 -33.25
C LEU A 284 -22.94 38.25 -32.89
N ILE A 285 -22.07 39.24 -32.67
CA ILE A 285 -22.40 40.65 -32.91
C ILE A 285 -21.31 41.19 -33.82
N ASN A 286 -21.59 41.13 -35.12
CA ASN A 286 -21.18 42.16 -36.06
C ASN A 286 -22.35 43.16 -36.13
N GLY A 287 -22.03 44.44 -35.94
CA GLY A 287 -22.94 45.59 -36.04
C GLY A 287 -22.19 46.84 -35.67
#